data_AF-A0A0F9NXA7-F1
#
_entry.id   AF-A0A0F9NXA7-F1
#
_cell.length_a   1.000
_cell.length_b   1.000
_cell.length_c   1.000
_cell.angle_alpha   90.00
_cell.angle_beta   90.00
_cell.angle_gamma   90.00
#
_symmetry.space_group_name_H-M   'P 1'
#
loop_
_entity.id
_entity.type
_entity.pdbx_description
1 polymer ?
#
loop_
_entity_poly.entity_id
_entity_poly.type
_entity_poly.pdbx_seq_one_letter_code
_entity_poly.pdbx_strand_id
1 'polypeptide(L)' 'MNLLVGSIVHYILGDGPSKGECRPAIVVKIWHEETGSAQLIVFMDGTNDGMDPGYHILWATSVLPGNYGGEWHFIGECEQ' A
#
# COMPACT_ATOMS: atom_id res chain seq x y z
N MET A 1 -10.26 -12.80 -7.26
CA MET A 1 -10.08 -11.36 -7.03
C MET A 1 -9.62 -10.75 -8.35
N ASN A 2 -10.22 -9.67 -8.85
CA ASN A 2 -9.80 -9.08 -10.14
C ASN A 2 -8.80 -7.94 -9.88
N LEU A 3 -7.60 -8.30 -9.41
CA LEU A 3 -6.49 -7.36 -9.23
C LEU A 3 -5.75 -7.21 -10.54
N LEU A 4 -5.50 -5.98 -10.99
CA LEU A 4 -4.78 -5.69 -12.22
C LEU A 4 -3.58 -4.79 -11.94
N VAL A 5 -2.50 -4.96 -12.70
CA VAL A 5 -1.42 -3.96 -12.75
C VAL A 5 -2.02 -2.62 -13.21
N GLY A 6 -1.69 -1.54 -12.49
CA GLY A 6 -2.28 -0.21 -12.65
C GLY A 6 -3.48 0.05 -11.75
N SER A 7 -4.01 -0.95 -11.03
CA SER A 7 -5.09 -0.73 -10.06
C SER A 7 -4.62 0.16 -8.92
N ILE A 8 -5.48 1.07 -8.49
CA ILE A 8 -5.28 1.86 -7.27
C ILE A 8 -5.87 1.09 -6.09
N VAL A 9 -5.07 0.92 -5.05
CA VAL A 9 -5.41 0.25 -3.79
C VAL A 9 -4.98 1.13 -2.62
N HIS A 10 -5.40 0.77 -1.41
CA HIS A 10 -4.84 1.34 -0.19
C HIS A 10 -3.81 0.38 0.40
N TYR A 11 -2.66 0.91 0.80
CA TYR A 11 -1.64 0.22 1.58
C TYR A 11 -1.69 0.73 3.01
N ILE A 12 -1.72 -0.17 3.98
CA ILE A 12 -1.77 0.16 5.40
C ILE A 12 -0.34 0.25 5.92
N LEU A 13 0.05 1.41 6.46
CA LEU A 13 1.42 1.61 6.95
C LEU A 13 1.74 0.64 8.10
N GLY A 14 2.80 -0.15 7.96
CA GLY A 14 3.22 -1.16 8.95
C GLY A 14 4.07 -0.59 10.10
N ASP A 15 4.66 0.57 9.88
CA ASP A 15 5.64 1.23 10.75
C ASP A 15 5.51 2.76 10.65
N GLY A 16 6.38 3.45 11.40
CA GLY A 16 6.45 4.91 11.43
C GLY A 16 5.37 5.60 12.26
N PRO A 17 5.36 6.95 12.23
CA PRO A 17 4.44 7.78 13.02
C PRO A 17 2.97 7.56 12.66
N SER A 18 2.70 7.27 11.39
CA SER A 18 1.36 7.07 10.81
C SER A 18 0.99 5.59 10.71
N LYS A 19 1.60 4.72 11.53
CA LYS A 19 1.33 3.27 11.50
C LYS A 19 -0.16 2.98 11.63
N GLY A 20 -0.66 2.13 10.74
CA GLY A 20 -2.07 1.74 10.68
C GLY A 20 -2.92 2.63 9.77
N GLU A 21 -2.40 3.77 9.31
CA GLU A 21 -3.12 4.61 8.35
C GLU A 21 -3.00 4.08 6.92
N CYS A 22 -4.03 4.37 6.12
CA CYS A 22 -4.06 4.07 4.70
C CYS A 22 -3.25 5.10 3.88
N ARG A 23 -2.47 4.65 2.90
CA ARG A 23 -1.88 5.47 1.84
C ARG A 23 -2.28 4.95 0.46
N PRO A 24 -2.53 5.83 -0.53
CA PRO A 24 -2.83 5.39 -1.88
C PRO A 24 -1.61 4.71 -2.49
N ALA A 25 -1.84 3.61 -3.21
CA ALA A 25 -0.80 2.85 -3.87
C ALA A 25 -1.26 2.36 -5.24
N ILE A 26 -0.32 2.19 -6.16
CA ILE A 26 -0.55 1.59 -7.47
C ILE A 26 0.08 0.21 -7.50
N VAL A 27 -0.69 -0.80 -7.94
CA VAL A 27 -0.17 -2.14 -8.23
C VAL A 27 0.72 -2.07 -9.45
N VAL A 28 2.02 -2.32 -9.29
CA VAL A 28 2.97 -2.30 -10.41
C VAL A 28 3.37 -3.70 -10.89
N LYS A 29 3.11 -4.72 -10.07
CA LYS A 29 3.29 -6.13 -10.43
C LYS A 29 2.41 -7.02 -9.55
N ILE A 30 1.95 -8.13 -10.11
CA ILE A 30 1.28 -9.20 -9.36
C ILE A 30 2.25 -10.38 -9.29
N TRP A 31 2.52 -10.86 -8.08
CA TRP A 31 3.36 -12.03 -7.85
C TRP A 31 2.53 -13.31 -7.90
N HIS A 32 1.34 -13.29 -7.31
CA HIS A 32 0.43 -14.43 -7.24
C HIS A 32 -1.03 -13.96 -7.34
N GLU A 33 -1.71 -14.31 -8.43
CA GLU A 33 -3.11 -13.91 -8.67
C GLU A 33 -4.09 -14.53 -7.66
N GLU A 34 -3.85 -15.77 -7.24
CA GLU A 34 -4.74 -16.49 -6.32
C GLU A 34 -4.76 -15.86 -4.92
N THR A 35 -3.60 -15.43 -4.43
CA THR A 35 -3.46 -14.83 -3.10
C THR A 35 -3.59 -13.31 -3.12
N GLY A 36 -3.52 -12.68 -4.30
CA GLY A 36 -3.45 -11.23 -4.43
C GLY A 36 -2.10 -10.63 -4.02
N SER A 37 -1.04 -11.44 -3.87
CA SER A 37 0.28 -10.93 -3.53
C SER A 37 0.82 -10.03 -4.64
N ALA A 38 1.21 -8.80 -4.30
CA ALA A 38 1.55 -7.77 -5.27
C ALA A 38 2.77 -6.91 -4.87
N GLN A 39 3.30 -6.20 -5.85
CA GLN A 39 4.25 -5.11 -5.66
C GLN A 39 3.52 -3.78 -5.86
N LEU A 40 3.76 -2.84 -4.94
CA LEU A 40 3.07 -1.57 -4.87
C LEU A 40 4.08 -0.41 -4.88
N ILE A 41 3.72 0.66 -5.59
CA ILE A 41 4.29 2.00 -5.38
C ILE A 41 3.30 2.75 -4.50
N VAL A 42 3.71 3.03 -3.26
CA VAL A 42 2.90 3.71 -2.24
C VAL A 42 3.28 5.19 -2.21
N PHE A 43 2.27 6.06 -2.27
CA PHE A 43 2.46 7.50 -2.21
C PHE A 43 2.35 7.96 -0.75
N MET A 44 3.49 8.33 -0.17
CA MET A 44 3.63 8.74 1.22
C MET A 44 3.32 10.22 1.40
N ASP A 45 2.81 10.59 2.56
CA ASP A 45 2.53 11.98 2.98
C ASP A 45 3.79 12.71 3.48
N GLY A 46 4.93 12.41 2.83
CA GLY A 46 6.22 13.02 3.10
C GLY A 46 6.63 12.96 4.57
N THR A 47 6.92 14.12 5.15
CA THR A 47 7.44 14.24 6.52
C THR A 47 6.45 13.78 7.59
N ASN A 48 5.14 13.75 7.31
CA ASN A 48 4.16 13.23 8.26
C ASN A 48 4.36 11.72 8.49
N ASP A 49 4.84 11.01 7.47
CA ASP A 49 5.15 9.58 7.55
C ASP A 49 6.60 9.30 8.00
N GLY A 50 7.32 10.34 8.43
CA GLY A 50 8.72 10.23 8.85
C GLY A 50 9.71 10.12 7.70
N MET A 51 9.32 10.47 6.47
CA MET A 51 10.21 10.49 5.30
C MET A 51 11.01 11.79 5.21
N ASP A 52 12.20 11.70 4.63
CA ASP A 52 13.01 12.87 4.30
C ASP A 52 12.30 13.75 3.24
N PRO A 53 12.50 15.09 3.27
CA PRO A 53 11.94 15.99 2.28
C PRO A 53 12.31 15.57 0.84
N GLY A 54 11.31 15.37 -0.01
CA GLY A 54 11.48 14.94 -1.40
C GLY A 54 11.34 13.43 -1.64
N TYR A 55 11.23 12.62 -0.59
CA TYR A 55 10.94 11.19 -0.69
C TYR A 55 9.46 10.93 -0.37
N HIS A 56 8.66 10.75 -1.41
CA HIS A 56 7.21 10.53 -1.30
C HIS A 56 6.77 9.16 -1.81
N ILE A 57 7.72 8.28 -2.10
CA ILE A 57 7.44 6.96 -2.66
C ILE A 57 8.07 5.90 -1.76
N LEU A 58 7.23 4.95 -1.34
CA LEU A 58 7.65 3.70 -0.73
C LEU A 58 7.39 2.54 -1.71
N TRP A 59 8.38 1.67 -1.87
CA TRP A 59 8.23 0.41 -2.60
C TRP A 59 7.87 -0.71 -1.63
N ALA A 60 6.62 -1.17 -1.68
CA ALA A 60 6.17 -2.30 -0.87
C ALA A 60 6.10 -3.56 -1.76
N THR A 61 6.87 -4.59 -1.43
CA THR A 61 6.97 -5.82 -2.24
C THR A 61 6.32 -7.01 -1.55
N SER A 62 5.77 -7.93 -2.35
CA SER A 62 5.17 -9.18 -1.89
C SER A 62 4.04 -8.99 -0.86
N VAL A 63 3.33 -7.87 -0.97
CA VAL A 63 2.29 -7.44 -0.04
C VAL A 63 1.02 -8.25 -0.30
N LEU A 64 0.46 -8.82 0.75
CA LEU A 64 -0.80 -9.57 0.70
C LEU A 64 -2.01 -8.66 0.93
N PRO A 65 -3.19 -9.03 0.38
CA PRO A 65 -4.42 -8.34 0.72
C PRO A 65 -4.78 -8.60 2.20
N GLY A 66 -5.28 -7.58 2.89
CA GLY A 66 -5.69 -7.65 4.28
C GLY A 66 -5.93 -6.28 4.90
N ASN A 67 -6.15 -6.26 6.22
CA ASN A 67 -6.57 -5.07 6.97
C ASN A 67 -5.58 -4.68 8.08
N TYR A 68 -4.35 -5.21 8.03
CA TYR A 68 -3.31 -4.92 9.01
C TYR A 68 -2.14 -4.16 8.39
N GLY A 69 -1.32 -3.54 9.25
CA GLY A 69 -0.13 -2.82 8.80
C GLY A 69 0.82 -3.70 7.99
N GLY A 70 1.23 -3.22 6.82
CA GLY A 70 2.02 -3.97 5.86
C GLY A 70 1.20 -4.77 4.85
N GLU A 71 -0.12 -4.60 4.81
CA GLU A 71 -1.04 -5.24 3.86
C GLU A 71 -1.71 -4.20 2.95
N TRP A 72 -2.48 -4.66 1.95
CA TRP A 72 -3.25 -3.79 1.07
C TRP A 72 -4.72 -4.20 0.98
N HIS A 73 -5.60 -3.28 0.59
CA HIS A 73 -7.01 -3.56 0.36
C HIS A 73 -7.61 -2.58 -0.65
N PHE A 74 -8.81 -2.88 -1.16
CA PHE A 74 -9.47 -1.98 -2.10
C PHE A 74 -9.94 -0.70 -1.40
N ILE A 75 -10.04 0.39 -2.17
CA ILE A 75 -10.28 1.75 -1.65
C ILE A 75 -11.52 1.84 -0.73
N GLY A 76 -12.58 1.07 -1.02
CA GLY A 76 -13.82 1.07 -0.25
C GLY A 76 -13.76 0.36 1.11
N GLU A 77 -12.61 -0.20 1.48
CA GLU A 77 -12.44 -1.02 2.68
C GLU A 77 -11.70 -0.29 3.82
N CYS A 78 -11.29 0.99 3.67
CA CYS A 78 -10.82 1.78 4.83
C CYS A 78 -12.02 2.33 5.61
N GLU A 79 -12.13 1.96 6.88
CA GLU A 79 -12.86 2.74 7.87
C GLU A 79 -11.90 3.82 8.39
N GLN A 80 -12.26 5.09 8.24
CA GLN A 80 -11.54 6.22 8.83
C GLN A 80 -12.05 6.50 10.25
#